data_AF-A0A351T0D6-F1
#
_entry.id   AF-A0A351T0D6-F1
#
_cell.length_a   1.000
_cell.length_b   1.000
_cell.length_c   1.000
_cell.angle_alpha   90.00
_cell.angle_beta   90.00
_cell.angle_gamma   90.00
#
_symmetry.space_group_name_H-M   'P 1'
#
loop_
_entity.id
_entity.type
_entity.pdbx_description
1 polymer ?
#
loop_
_entity_poly.entity_id
_entity_poly.type
_entity_poly.pdbx_seq_one_letter_code
_entity_poly.pdbx_strand_id
1 'polypeptide(L)'
;MNQLNIRVLTWSLATFTTFTYLVCVAYGLIVPETLHMVQFLEIVLPGFKWLTVGSFFIGLVESFLYGVYVGLVFTPIYNFCHRKWG
;
A
#
# COMPACT_ATOMS: atom_id res chain seq x y z
N MET A 1 -27.87 -5.26 -3.87
CA MET A 1 -26.59 -4.68 -4.34
C MET A 1 -25.55 -5.80 -4.38
N ASN A 2 -24.76 -5.90 -5.45
CA ASN A 2 -23.88 -7.05 -5.67
C ASN A 2 -22.71 -7.11 -4.68
N GLN A 3 -22.32 -8.32 -4.31
CA GLN A 3 -21.15 -8.61 -3.47
C GLN A 3 -19.87 -8.02 -4.10
N LEU A 4 -18.96 -7.53 -3.25
CA LEU A 4 -17.66 -7.03 -3.71
C LEU A 4 -16.84 -8.20 -4.27
N ASN A 5 -16.32 -8.04 -5.49
CA ASN A 5 -15.48 -9.04 -6.13
C ASN A 5 -14.05 -8.92 -5.59
N ILE A 6 -13.62 -9.94 -4.84
CA ILE A 6 -12.32 -9.97 -4.19
C ILE A 6 -11.17 -9.78 -5.16
N ARG A 7 -11.23 -10.37 -6.37
CA ARG A 7 -10.15 -10.23 -7.35
C ARG A 7 -10.01 -8.79 -7.80
N VAL A 8 -11.13 -8.15 -8.16
CA VAL A 8 -11.12 -6.77 -8.65
C VAL A 8 -10.64 -5.82 -7.56
N LEU A 9 -11.11 -5.99 -6.31
CA LEU A 9 -10.73 -5.13 -5.20
C LEU A 9 -9.26 -5.31 -4.82
N THR A 10 -8.78 -6.55 -4.70
CA THR A 10 -7.38 -6.88 -4.41
C THR A 10 -6.43 -6.30 -5.45
N TRP A 11 -6.70 -6.51 -6.74
CA TRP A 11 -5.84 -5.95 -7.79
C TRP A 11 -5.87 -4.43 -7.83
N SER A 12 -7.04 -3.81 -7.67
CA SER A 12 -7.17 -2.35 -7.62
C SER A 12 -6.38 -1.75 -6.46
N LEU A 13 -6.54 -2.28 -5.25
CA LEU A 13 -5.82 -1.82 -4.06
C LEU A 13 -4.31 -2.04 -4.17
N ALA A 14 -3.88 -3.20 -4.68
CA ALA A 14 -2.46 -3.49 -4.88
C ALA A 14 -1.81 -2.52 -5.88
N THR A 15 -2.48 -2.19 -6.99
CA THR A 15 -1.97 -1.19 -7.94
C THR A 15 -1.96 0.21 -7.34
N PHE A 16 -2.99 0.58 -6.57
CA PHE A 16 -3.10 1.88 -5.94
C PHE A 16 -2.01 2.10 -4.88
N THR A 17 -1.76 1.13 -4.00
CA THR A 17 -0.71 1.24 -2.98
C THR A 17 0.68 1.28 -3.61
N THR A 18 0.91 0.50 -4.66
CA THR A 18 2.17 0.52 -5.42
C THR A 18 2.40 1.89 -6.08
N PHE A 19 1.38 2.46 -6.72
CA PHE A 19 1.48 3.77 -7.35
C PHE A 19 1.71 4.88 -6.31
N THR A 20 0.98 4.83 -5.20
CA THR A 20 1.15 5.78 -4.08
C THR A 20 2.58 5.71 -3.53
N TYR A 21 3.15 4.51 -3.37
CA TYR A 21 4.53 4.34 -2.94
C TYR A 21 5.52 5.05 -3.89
N LEU A 22 5.35 4.89 -5.21
CA LEU A 22 6.20 5.59 -6.20
C LEU A 22 6.10 7.11 -6.08
N VAL A 23 4.88 7.63 -5.91
CA VAL A 23 4.65 9.06 -5.69
C VAL A 23 5.30 9.54 -4.38
N CYS A 24 5.21 8.76 -3.30
CA CYS A 24 5.85 9.07 -2.02
C CYS A 24 7.38 9.13 -2.14
N VAL A 25 7.99 8.17 -2.83
CA VAL A 25 9.44 8.16 -3.07
C VAL A 25 9.87 9.35 -3.93
N ALA A 26 9.13 9.63 -5.02
CA ALA A 26 9.42 10.79 -5.88
C ALA A 26 9.31 12.11 -5.11
N TYR A 27 8.30 12.27 -4.25
CA TYR A 27 8.15 13.44 -3.39
C TYR A 27 9.32 13.58 -2.40
N GLY A 28 9.74 12.48 -1.77
CA GLY A 28 10.90 12.48 -0.86
C GLY A 28 12.22 12.83 -1.54
N LEU A 29 12.36 12.60 -2.85
CA LEU A 29 13.54 13.03 -3.64
C LEU A 29 13.53 14.52 -3.99
N ILE A 30 12.35 15.13 -4.10
CA ILE A 30 12.19 16.55 -4.48
C ILE A 30 12.27 17.47 -3.25
N VAL A 31 11.81 16.99 -2.08
CA VAL A 31 11.71 17.79 -0.86
C VAL A 31 12.99 17.67 0.00
N PRO A 32 13.53 18.79 0.52
CA PRO A 32 14.75 18.78 1.34
C PRO A 32 14.59 18.09 2.71
N GLU A 33 15.71 17.64 3.27
CA GLU A 33 15.81 16.79 4.48
C GLU A 33 15.11 17.33 5.75
N THR A 34 14.79 18.63 5.80
CA THR A 34 14.09 19.24 6.93
C THR A 34 12.61 18.86 7.05
N LEU A 35 12.02 18.29 5.98
CA LEU A 35 10.66 17.76 5.94
C LEU A 35 10.64 16.26 5.61
N HIS A 36 11.68 15.53 6.00
CA HIS A 36 11.87 14.12 5.70
C HIS A 36 10.79 13.24 6.36
N MET A 37 9.65 13.04 5.67
CA MET A 37 8.70 11.96 5.97
C MET A 37 9.25 10.57 5.60
N VAL A 38 10.54 10.45 5.30
CA VAL A 38 11.21 9.16 5.00
C VAL A 38 11.25 8.25 6.21
N GLN A 39 11.28 8.80 7.43
CA GLN A 39 11.13 8.02 8.66
C GLN A 39 9.78 7.31 8.72
N PHE A 40 8.71 7.88 8.15
CA PHE A 40 7.43 7.17 8.05
C PHE A 40 7.53 5.96 7.11
N LEU A 41 8.24 6.08 5.98
CA LEU A 41 8.49 4.95 5.09
C LEU A 41 9.35 3.88 5.79
N GLU A 42 10.39 4.26 6.53
CA GLU A 42 11.23 3.28 7.26
C GLU A 42 10.48 2.59 8.41
N ILE A 43 9.52 3.27 9.06
CA ILE A 43 8.67 2.67 10.10
C ILE A 43 7.64 1.71 9.51
N VAL A 44 7.04 2.09 8.38
CA VAL A 44 5.98 1.30 7.73
C VAL A 44 6.56 0.13 6.93
N LEU A 45 7.79 0.28 6.42
CA LEU A 45 8.48 -0.71 5.60
C LEU A 45 9.78 -1.13 6.30
N PRO A 46 9.77 -2.20 7.11
CA PRO A 46 10.92 -2.60 7.93
C PRO A 46 12.16 -2.99 7.10
N GLY A 47 11.99 -3.30 5.80
CA GLY A 47 13.09 -3.54 4.86
C GLY A 47 13.59 -2.29 4.12
N PHE A 48 12.94 -1.15 4.29
CA PHE A 48 13.26 0.08 3.57
C PHE A 48 14.34 0.88 4.31
N LYS A 49 15.40 1.23 3.58
CA LYS A 49 16.44 2.19 4.01
C LYS A 49 16.53 3.29 2.97
N TRP A 50 16.47 4.55 3.38
CA TRP A 50 16.59 5.68 2.47
C TRP A 50 17.92 5.61 1.66
N LEU A 51 17.89 6.03 0.40
CA LEU A 51 19.04 6.08 -0.54
C LEU A 51 19.66 4.75 -1.00
N THR A 52 19.05 3.58 -0.72
CA THR A 52 19.53 2.30 -1.26
C THR A 52 18.62 1.79 -2.40
N VAL A 53 19.18 1.54 -3.59
CA VAL A 53 18.38 1.04 -4.74
C VAL A 53 17.71 -0.31 -4.43
N GLY A 54 18.38 -1.19 -3.68
CA GLY A 54 17.82 -2.48 -3.27
C GLY A 54 16.62 -2.36 -2.32
N SER A 55 16.65 -1.40 -1.39
CA SER A 55 15.56 -1.20 -0.44
C SER A 55 14.32 -0.60 -1.10
N PHE A 56 14.49 0.19 -2.17
CA PHE A 56 13.38 0.68 -2.99
C PHE A 56 12.55 -0.46 -3.59
N PHE A 57 13.20 -1.47 -4.16
CA PHE A 57 12.48 -2.63 -4.70
C PHE A 57 11.80 -3.45 -3.61
N ILE A 58 12.44 -3.60 -2.45
CA ILE A 58 11.82 -4.25 -1.28
C ILE A 58 10.58 -3.47 -0.86
N GLY A 59 10.67 -2.14 -0.76
CA GLY A 59 9.56 -1.29 -0.36
C GLY A 59 8.40 -1.30 -1.36
N LEU A 60 8.70 -1.42 -2.65
CA LEU A 60 7.71 -1.60 -3.71
C LEU A 60 6.95 -2.92 -3.55
N VAL A 61 7.67 -4.02 -3.29
CA VAL A 61 7.08 -5.34 -3.07
C VAL A 61 6.24 -5.37 -1.79
N GLU A 62 6.74 -4.80 -0.69
CA GLU A 62 6.01 -4.69 0.58
C GLU A 62 4.73 -3.83 0.40
N SER A 63 4.81 -2.70 -0.29
CA SER A 63 3.65 -1.83 -0.56
C SER A 63 2.58 -2.54 -1.41
N PHE A 64 2.99 -3.33 -2.39
CA PHE A 64 2.09 -4.16 -3.18
C PHE A 64 1.42 -5.23 -2.30
N LEU A 65 2.21 -5.93 -1.48
CA LEU A 65 1.71 -6.97 -0.55
C LEU A 65 0.71 -6.39 0.45
N TYR A 66 0.93 -5.18 0.96
CA TYR A 66 -0.03 -4.48 1.82
C TYR A 66 -1.36 -4.22 1.09
N GLY A 67 -1.33 -3.76 -0.15
CA GLY A 67 -2.56 -3.58 -0.94
C GLY A 67 -3.30 -4.89 -1.20
N VAL A 68 -2.56 -5.97 -1.50
CA VAL A 68 -3.13 -7.32 -1.64
C VAL A 68 -3.78 -7.78 -0.34
N TYR A 69 -3.09 -7.62 0.78
CA TYR A 69 -3.57 -7.96 2.12
C TYR A 69 -4.88 -7.23 2.44
N VAL A 70 -4.92 -5.90 2.22
CA VAL A 70 -6.14 -5.12 2.44
C VAL A 70 -7.27 -5.63 1.57
N GLY A 71 -7.05 -5.88 0.28
CA GLY A 71 -8.12 -6.39 -0.59
C GLY A 71 -8.63 -7.78 -0.19
N LEU A 72 -7.73 -8.68 0.19
CA LEU A 72 -8.10 -10.04 0.62
C LEU A 72 -8.84 -10.07 1.95
N VAL A 73 -8.48 -9.20 2.89
CA VAL A 73 -9.09 -9.15 4.24
C VAL A 73 -10.34 -8.28 4.26
N PHE A 74 -10.31 -7.12 3.59
CA PHE A 74 -11.42 -6.17 3.58
C PHE A 74 -12.63 -6.72 2.81
N THR A 75 -12.42 -7.41 1.68
CA THR A 75 -13.54 -7.95 0.89
C THR A 75 -14.47 -8.88 1.67
N PRO A 76 -14.00 -9.95 2.35
CA PRO A 76 -14.87 -10.83 3.12
C PRO A 76 -15.52 -10.12 4.31
N ILE A 77 -14.80 -9.20 4.97
CA ILE A 77 -15.35 -8.38 6.07
C ILE A 77 -16.51 -7.54 5.55
N TYR A 78 -16.31 -6.82 4.44
CA TYR A 78 -17.36 -6.01 3.82
C TYR A 78 -18.56 -6.87 3.43
N ASN A 79 -18.32 -7.99 2.76
CA ASN A 79 -19.36 -8.90 2.31
C ASN A 79 -20.16 -9.50 3.48
N PHE A 80 -19.50 -9.79 4.60
CA PHE A 80 -20.15 -10.23 5.83
C PHE A 80 -21.01 -9.13 6.46
N CYS A 81 -20.45 -7.93 6.67
CA CYS A 81 -21.18 -6.79 7.21
C CYS A 81 -22.38 -6.41 6.33
N HIS A 82 -22.19 -6.38 5.02
CA HIS A 82 -23.25 -6.11 4.04
C HIS A 82 -24.34 -7.18 4.09
N ARG A 83 -24.00 -8.47 4.26
CA ARG A 83 -25.01 -9.52 4.42
C ARG A 83 -25.79 -9.43 5.74
N LYS A 84 -25.19 -8.86 6.79
CA LYS A 84 -25.79 -8.79 8.14
C LYS A 84 -26.62 -7.52 8.36
N TRP A 85 -26.26 -6.42 7.71
CA TRP A 85 -26.86 -5.09 7.92
C TRP A 85 -27.38 -4.40 6.65
N GLY A 86 -27.08 -4.91 5.45
CA GLY A 86 -27.60 -4.42 4.18
C GLY A 86 -28.77 -5.26 3.67
#